data_AF-A0A956JJG9-F1
#
_entry.id   AF-A0A956JJG9-F1
#
_cell.length_a   1.000
_cell.length_b   1.000
_cell.length_c   1.000
_cell.angle_alpha   90.00
_cell.angle_beta   90.00
_cell.angle_gamma   90.00
#
_symmetry.space_group_name_H-M   'P 1'
#
loop_
_entity.id
_entity.type
_entity.pdbx_description
1 polymer ?
#
loop_
_entity_poly.entity_id
_entity_poly.type
_entity_poly.pdbx_seq_one_letter_code
_entity_poly.pdbx_strand_id
1 'polypeptide(L)'
;MTVAVALAGCYAGAPAGDSDSDGASGASGTASMSASASASASASGGSGDSDGDSDGDTDTGGPPALPFEPGPPTLPRLTAAQYNNALRDVLGAPLPTPSLEPDTNPYLFFNIGAASTTVSEVGVQRYEEAAEAISKAVFGDAARREALVGCVPEAADDACAEAFVTTFGRRLMRRPLSAEERGRWLAFAAELADGDPWEGLRMAVAGMLQSPHFLYRVELGEAAPTEDDPTRRRYTGWEIATRLSFLLWNTTPDDQLLDAAEAGLLDTEEGIRVEAERLLEDPRARAAIQAFFAQYLDLGRLDQVERDSELYPLYTPSLAEAMRTEVELLVDDFVHREEADVRGLFTTRRTFVNEDLAKIYGVEAKGASPITFVPVELPEDGPRAGILTLGAFLMMNAHATETSPTLRGKYVRERVLCEEVPAPPGDVDTNIPEPDGEAHTLRERLEQHRADPACAGCHAFIDPPGFLFEHFDSIGNYRDLDNGYPIDASGELDGAPLAGARDLADALADDKRVARCMVTQLYRNTAGRLELPGERPGIKAVEDEFAASGYRYRELLLAFVTSEAFRTVATPEDL
;
A
#
# COMPACT_ATOMS: atom_id res chain seq x y z
N MET A 1 41.27 -9.13 0.65
CA MET A 1 41.77 -9.35 2.02
C MET A 1 40.55 -9.18 2.90
N THR A 2 39.91 -10.29 3.28
CA THR A 2 38.55 -10.31 3.83
C THR A 2 38.64 -10.00 5.33
N VAL A 3 38.22 -8.80 5.73
CA VAL A 3 38.13 -8.41 7.15
C VAL A 3 36.68 -8.63 7.56
N ALA A 4 36.45 -9.69 8.34
CA ALA A 4 35.19 -9.92 9.04
C ALA A 4 35.17 -9.03 10.28
N VAL A 5 34.23 -8.07 10.33
CA VAL A 5 33.97 -7.27 11.53
C VAL A 5 32.88 -7.97 12.34
N ALA A 6 33.26 -8.46 13.51
CA ALA A 6 32.35 -9.08 14.46
C ALA A 6 31.61 -8.01 15.28
N LEU A 7 30.28 -7.96 15.17
CA LEU A 7 29.40 -7.25 16.09
C LEU A 7 29.35 -8.01 17.42
N ALA A 8 30.03 -7.49 18.44
CA ALA A 8 29.98 -8.02 19.79
C ALA A 8 28.76 -7.47 20.54
N GLY A 9 27.69 -8.25 20.61
CA GLY A 9 26.65 -8.12 21.63
C GLY A 9 27.12 -8.78 22.93
N CYS A 10 27.08 -8.05 24.04
CA CYS A 10 27.40 -8.58 25.36
C CYS A 10 26.34 -9.58 25.83
N TYR A 11 26.71 -10.85 26.04
CA TYR A 11 26.10 -11.70 27.06
C TYR A 11 27.16 -12.65 27.64
N ALA A 12 27.40 -12.53 28.94
CA ALA A 12 28.32 -13.38 29.69
C ALA A 12 27.68 -14.76 29.95
N GLY A 13 28.40 -15.84 29.62
CA GLY A 13 27.92 -17.22 29.71
C GLY A 13 28.37 -18.02 30.93
N ALA A 14 27.96 -19.29 30.96
CA ALA A 14 28.65 -20.45 31.56
C ALA A 14 27.93 -21.77 31.14
N PRO A 15 28.59 -22.97 31.17
CA PRO A 15 28.70 -23.77 29.95
C PRO A 15 28.34 -25.27 30.05
N ALA A 16 28.41 -25.90 28.86
CA ALA A 16 28.89 -27.26 28.54
C ALA A 16 27.93 -28.47 28.56
N GLY A 17 27.93 -29.17 27.42
CA GLY A 17 27.46 -30.55 27.22
C GLY A 17 27.68 -30.99 25.78
N ASP A 18 28.87 -31.57 25.50
CA ASP A 18 29.27 -32.24 24.26
C ASP A 18 28.37 -33.45 23.92
N SER A 19 28.12 -33.69 22.63
CA SER A 19 28.31 -35.01 21.99
C SER A 19 28.11 -34.98 20.47
N ASP A 20 29.22 -35.12 19.74
CA ASP A 20 29.51 -36.00 18.61
C ASP A 20 28.46 -36.47 17.57
N SER A 21 28.91 -36.35 16.30
CA SER A 21 28.98 -37.39 15.25
C SER A 21 28.00 -37.38 14.06
N ASP A 22 28.63 -37.17 12.88
CA ASP A 22 28.56 -37.88 11.59
C ASP A 22 27.23 -38.14 10.87
N GLY A 23 27.17 -37.70 9.60
CA GLY A 23 26.22 -38.25 8.62
C GLY A 23 26.17 -37.51 7.30
N ALA A 24 26.54 -38.18 6.21
CA ALA A 24 26.80 -37.61 4.89
C ALA A 24 25.57 -37.47 3.96
N SER A 25 25.79 -36.66 2.91
CA SER A 25 25.29 -36.78 1.53
C SER A 25 23.88 -36.28 1.15
N GLY A 26 23.86 -35.40 0.14
CA GLY A 26 23.16 -35.71 -1.12
C GLY A 26 21.88 -34.95 -1.46
N ALA A 27 21.93 -34.31 -2.64
CA ALA A 27 20.83 -34.04 -3.58
C ALA A 27 19.92 -32.81 -3.38
N SER A 28 20.14 -31.89 -4.31
CA SER A 28 19.28 -30.86 -4.87
C SER A 28 17.80 -31.26 -4.96
N GLY A 29 16.94 -30.41 -4.40
CA GLY A 29 15.49 -30.43 -4.61
C GLY A 29 14.93 -29.05 -4.29
N THR A 30 14.52 -28.32 -5.33
CA THR A 30 13.80 -27.05 -5.23
C THR A 30 12.41 -27.32 -4.66
N ALA A 31 12.20 -26.96 -3.39
CA ALA A 31 10.89 -27.00 -2.74
C ALA A 31 10.35 -25.58 -2.60
N SER A 32 9.22 -25.33 -3.25
CA SER A 32 8.36 -24.17 -3.06
C SER A 32 7.82 -24.22 -1.63
N MET A 33 8.11 -23.19 -0.82
CA MET A 33 7.57 -23.08 0.54
C MET A 33 6.38 -22.13 0.54
N SER A 34 5.19 -22.72 0.48
CA SER A 34 3.95 -22.11 0.98
C SER A 34 4.01 -22.10 2.50
N ALA A 35 4.19 -20.93 3.10
CA ALA A 35 4.08 -20.76 4.54
C ALA A 35 2.62 -20.46 4.91
N SER A 36 1.89 -21.53 5.25
CA SER A 36 0.61 -21.43 5.98
C SER A 36 0.92 -21.12 7.45
N ALA A 37 0.65 -19.90 7.90
CA ALA A 37 0.62 -19.56 9.32
C ALA A 37 -0.82 -19.61 9.83
N SER A 38 -1.21 -20.78 10.35
CA SER A 38 -2.48 -21.00 11.02
C SER A 38 -2.40 -20.44 12.45
N ALA A 39 -2.92 -19.23 12.67
CA ALA A 39 -3.25 -18.75 14.01
C ALA A 39 -4.70 -19.17 14.32
N SER A 40 -4.84 -20.18 15.17
CA SER A 40 -6.13 -20.64 15.67
C SER A 40 -6.58 -19.75 16.82
N ALA A 41 -7.48 -18.81 16.53
CA ALA A 41 -8.29 -18.14 17.54
C ALA A 41 -9.69 -18.74 17.52
N SER A 42 -9.97 -19.60 18.50
CA SER A 42 -11.31 -20.15 18.75
C SER A 42 -12.25 -19.03 19.18
N ALA A 43 -13.08 -18.53 18.26
CA ALA A 43 -14.23 -17.70 18.58
C ALA A 43 -15.50 -18.54 18.46
N SER A 44 -16.13 -18.81 19.60
CA SER A 44 -17.43 -19.45 19.72
C SER A 44 -18.51 -18.62 19.02
N GLY A 45 -19.29 -19.25 18.16
CA GLY A 45 -20.36 -18.62 17.40
C GLY A 45 -21.43 -17.96 18.26
N GLY A 46 -21.78 -16.73 17.87
CA GLY A 46 -23.01 -16.05 18.21
C GLY A 46 -23.69 -15.61 16.91
N SER A 47 -24.93 -16.03 16.74
CA SER A 47 -25.78 -15.79 15.57
C SER A 47 -26.00 -14.31 15.30
N GLY A 48 -26.16 -13.97 14.03
CA GLY A 48 -26.14 -12.59 13.53
C GLY A 48 -27.34 -11.74 13.90
N ASP A 49 -27.16 -10.44 13.68
CA ASP A 49 -28.22 -9.49 13.41
C ASP A 49 -27.77 -8.63 12.23
N SER A 50 -28.60 -8.63 11.19
CA SER A 50 -28.54 -7.74 10.04
C SER A 50 -29.23 -6.44 10.42
N ASP A 51 -28.46 -5.39 10.68
CA ASP A 51 -29.00 -4.04 10.90
C ASP A 51 -29.41 -3.45 9.54
N GLY A 52 -30.69 -3.62 9.21
CA GLY A 52 -31.38 -2.79 8.22
C GLY A 52 -31.71 -1.45 8.87
N ASP A 53 -30.98 -0.40 8.46
CA ASP A 53 -31.19 0.96 8.93
C ASP A 53 -32.43 1.55 8.25
N SER A 54 -33.57 1.51 8.93
CA SER A 54 -34.78 2.24 8.55
C SER A 54 -34.88 3.51 9.37
N ASP A 55 -34.76 4.67 8.71
CA ASP A 55 -34.98 5.99 9.26
C ASP A 55 -36.30 6.07 10.06
N GLY A 56 -36.14 6.13 11.38
CA GLY A 56 -37.21 6.31 12.34
C GLY A 56 -36.63 6.90 13.61
N ASP A 57 -36.56 8.24 13.65
CA ASP A 57 -36.12 9.05 14.79
C ASP A 57 -36.96 8.74 16.05
N THR A 58 -36.45 7.82 16.87
CA THR A 58 -36.71 7.76 18.31
C THR A 58 -35.42 7.43 19.03
N ASP A 59 -34.85 8.44 19.68
CA ASP A 59 -33.77 8.39 20.66
C ASP A 59 -34.05 7.32 21.74
N THR A 60 -33.54 6.11 21.52
CA THR A 60 -33.36 5.10 22.56
C THR A 60 -31.88 4.79 22.66
N GLY A 61 -31.22 5.50 23.59
CA GLY A 61 -29.82 5.35 24.02
C GLY A 61 -29.15 4.03 23.64
N GLY A 62 -28.42 4.06 22.53
CA GLY A 62 -27.40 3.06 22.24
C GLY A 62 -26.29 3.10 23.31
N PRO A 63 -25.44 2.05 23.37
CA PRO A 63 -24.26 2.11 24.21
C PRO A 63 -23.46 3.39 23.88
N PRO A 64 -22.87 4.06 24.88
CA PRO A 64 -22.03 5.23 24.62
C PRO A 64 -20.95 4.85 23.60
N ALA A 65 -20.70 5.74 22.63
CA ALA A 65 -19.64 5.54 21.67
C ALA A 65 -18.34 5.20 22.40
N LEU A 66 -17.68 4.12 22.01
CA LEU A 66 -16.41 3.73 22.61
C LEU A 66 -15.40 4.88 22.39
N PRO A 67 -14.61 5.22 23.42
CA PRO A 67 -13.55 6.20 23.24
C PRO A 67 -12.53 5.68 22.22
N PHE A 68 -11.87 6.59 21.51
CA PHE A 68 -10.73 6.23 20.68
C PHE A 68 -9.59 5.71 21.55
N GLU A 69 -9.03 4.57 21.16
CA GLU A 69 -7.83 3.98 21.73
C GLU A 69 -6.81 3.85 20.61
N PRO A 70 -5.63 4.48 20.69
CA PRO A 70 -4.61 4.32 19.68
C PRO A 70 -4.11 2.87 19.69
N GLY A 71 -3.78 2.33 18.52
CA GLY A 71 -3.17 1.00 18.48
C GLY A 71 -1.66 1.02 18.72
N PRO A 72 -1.04 -0.17 18.77
CA PRO A 72 0.37 -0.33 19.10
C PRO A 72 1.28 0.27 18.02
N PRO A 73 2.51 0.66 18.39
CA PRO A 73 3.52 1.10 17.45
C PRO A 73 3.91 -0.03 16.50
N THR A 74 4.25 0.33 15.27
CA THR A 74 4.88 -0.58 14.30
C THR A 74 6.29 -0.08 14.00
N LEU A 75 7.17 -0.99 13.55
CA LEU A 75 8.52 -0.65 13.10
C LEU A 75 8.65 -1.06 11.63
N PRO A 76 7.96 -0.38 10.70
CA PRO A 76 8.00 -0.77 9.30
C PRO A 76 9.39 -0.52 8.71
N ARG A 77 9.94 -1.55 8.08
CA ARG A 77 11.07 -1.40 7.16
C ARG A 77 10.67 -0.45 6.03
N LEU A 78 11.61 0.30 5.47
CA LEU A 78 11.38 0.96 4.19
C LEU A 78 11.09 -0.10 3.13
N THR A 79 10.00 0.06 2.39
CA THR A 79 9.77 -0.73 1.17
C THR A 79 10.90 -0.45 0.16
N ALA A 80 11.10 -1.34 -0.81
CA ALA A 80 12.10 -1.14 -1.86
C ALA A 80 11.89 0.20 -2.60
N ALA A 81 10.64 0.61 -2.82
CA ALA A 81 10.32 1.91 -3.41
C ALA A 81 10.74 3.07 -2.48
N GLN A 82 10.38 3.00 -1.19
CA GLN A 82 10.73 4.00 -0.18
C GLN A 82 12.24 4.14 0.02
N TYR A 83 12.96 3.01 0.08
CA TYR A 83 14.42 2.98 0.18
C TYR A 83 15.06 3.70 -1.00
N ASN A 84 14.65 3.37 -2.24
CA ASN A 84 15.19 3.99 -3.43
C ASN A 84 14.84 5.49 -3.54
N ASN A 85 13.63 5.88 -3.15
CA ASN A 85 13.21 7.29 -3.13
C ASN A 85 14.01 8.09 -2.09
N ALA A 86 14.14 7.58 -0.86
CA ALA A 86 14.89 8.25 0.20
C ALA A 86 16.36 8.42 -0.18
N LEU A 87 16.99 7.41 -0.78
CA LEU A 87 18.36 7.54 -1.29
C LEU A 87 18.48 8.58 -2.38
N ARG A 88 17.53 8.64 -3.32
CA ARG A 88 17.53 9.64 -4.39
C ARG A 88 17.44 11.06 -3.83
N ASP A 89 16.61 11.28 -2.82
CA ASP A 89 16.44 12.60 -2.21
C ASP A 89 17.66 13.01 -1.37
N VAL A 90 18.32 12.07 -0.70
CA VAL A 90 19.47 12.36 0.15
C VAL A 90 20.79 12.44 -0.62
N LEU A 91 20.99 11.57 -1.61
CA LEU A 91 22.27 11.43 -2.35
C LEU A 91 22.22 11.99 -3.78
N GLY A 92 21.04 12.30 -4.31
CA GLY A 92 20.84 12.71 -5.71
C GLY A 92 20.87 11.54 -6.70
N ALA A 93 20.34 11.75 -7.92
CA ALA A 93 20.34 10.78 -9.03
C ALA A 93 21.39 11.11 -10.11
N PRO A 94 21.77 10.14 -10.98
CA PRO A 94 21.47 8.70 -10.94
C PRO A 94 22.22 7.95 -9.83
N LEU A 95 21.59 6.89 -9.31
CA LEU A 95 22.15 5.91 -8.37
C LEU A 95 21.98 4.49 -8.94
N PRO A 96 22.87 3.54 -8.58
CA PRO A 96 22.60 2.13 -8.82
C PRO A 96 21.30 1.69 -8.14
N THR A 97 20.56 0.79 -8.78
CA THR A 97 19.34 0.16 -8.23
C THR A 97 19.59 -1.33 -8.00
N PRO A 98 20.36 -1.69 -6.94
CA PRO A 98 20.65 -3.08 -6.60
C PRO A 98 19.37 -3.83 -6.24
N SER A 99 19.36 -5.15 -6.43
CA SER A 99 18.22 -6.00 -6.09
C SER A 99 18.11 -6.11 -4.57
N LEU A 100 16.97 -5.72 -4.02
CA LEU A 100 16.64 -5.85 -2.59
C LEU A 100 15.85 -7.13 -2.34
N GLU A 101 15.62 -7.46 -1.08
CA GLU A 101 14.62 -8.45 -0.72
C GLU A 101 13.24 -7.96 -1.19
N PRO A 102 12.45 -8.79 -1.91
CA PRO A 102 11.11 -8.39 -2.34
C PRO A 102 10.23 -8.03 -1.15
N ASP A 103 9.45 -6.96 -1.30
CA ASP A 103 8.46 -6.60 -0.29
C ASP A 103 7.31 -7.61 -0.29
N THR A 104 6.85 -7.96 0.90
CA THR A 104 5.65 -8.79 1.07
C THR A 104 4.40 -7.90 1.05
N ASN A 105 3.28 -8.46 0.60
CA ASN A 105 2.01 -7.76 0.54
C ASN A 105 0.85 -8.63 1.08
N PRO A 106 0.79 -8.86 2.41
CA PRO A 106 -0.22 -9.75 3.00
C PRO A 106 -1.64 -9.17 2.97
N TYR A 107 -1.79 -7.84 2.95
CA TYR A 107 -3.08 -7.14 3.05
C TYR A 107 -3.10 -5.85 2.20
N LEU A 108 -2.94 -5.97 0.88
CA LEU A 108 -2.93 -4.87 -0.13
C LEU A 108 -1.74 -3.92 -0.11
N PHE A 109 -1.24 -3.59 1.08
CA PHE A 109 -0.16 -2.61 1.23
C PHE A 109 1.17 -3.25 1.60
N PHE A 110 2.21 -2.92 0.83
CA PHE A 110 3.60 -3.26 1.16
C PHE A 110 4.02 -2.69 2.51
N ASN A 111 3.45 -1.57 2.95
CA ASN A 111 3.67 -1.03 4.30
C ASN A 111 3.26 -2.01 5.42
N ILE A 112 2.21 -2.81 5.19
CA ILE A 112 1.78 -3.84 6.15
C ILE A 112 2.76 -5.01 6.16
N GLY A 113 3.20 -5.44 4.98
CA GLY A 113 4.25 -6.45 4.86
C GLY A 113 5.55 -6.01 5.53
N ALA A 114 5.95 -4.77 5.32
CA ALA A 114 7.16 -4.18 5.88
C ALA A 114 7.13 -4.02 7.41
N ALA A 115 5.94 -3.93 8.01
CA ALA A 115 5.75 -3.88 9.46
C ALA A 115 5.64 -5.26 10.12
N SER A 116 5.34 -6.31 9.34
CA SER A 116 5.06 -7.66 9.86
C SER A 116 6.09 -8.72 9.44
N THR A 117 6.99 -8.38 8.51
CA THR A 117 7.99 -9.32 7.96
C THR A 117 9.39 -8.96 8.43
N THR A 118 10.11 -9.96 8.94
CA THR A 118 11.52 -9.82 9.31
C THR A 118 12.42 -9.92 8.08
N VAL A 119 13.55 -9.21 8.08
CA VAL A 119 14.57 -9.31 7.03
C VAL A 119 15.25 -10.68 7.08
N SER A 120 15.31 -11.40 5.96
CA SER A 120 16.04 -12.67 5.89
C SER A 120 17.56 -12.46 5.87
N GLU A 121 18.35 -13.52 6.10
CA GLU A 121 19.81 -13.47 5.96
C GLU A 121 20.24 -12.99 4.57
N VAL A 122 19.53 -13.45 3.53
CA VAL A 122 19.75 -12.99 2.14
C VAL A 122 19.38 -11.51 1.98
N GLY A 123 18.31 -11.07 2.64
CA GLY A 123 17.94 -9.66 2.69
C GLY A 123 19.03 -8.78 3.29
N VAL A 124 19.62 -9.20 4.42
CA VAL A 124 20.75 -8.48 5.05
C VAL A 124 21.92 -8.34 4.07
N GLN A 125 22.32 -9.44 3.43
CA GLN A 125 23.39 -9.39 2.43
C GLN A 125 23.07 -8.44 1.27
N ARG A 126 21.82 -8.42 0.78
CA ARG A 126 21.40 -7.51 -0.29
C ARG A 126 21.45 -6.05 0.12
N TYR A 127 21.10 -5.70 1.36
CA TYR A 127 21.23 -4.33 1.86
C TYR A 127 22.70 -3.91 2.01
N GLU A 128 23.58 -4.81 2.44
CA GLU A 128 25.03 -4.57 2.48
C GLU A 128 25.60 -4.31 1.08
N GLU A 129 25.31 -5.20 0.12
CA GLU A 129 25.72 -5.05 -1.28
C GLU A 129 25.17 -3.76 -1.89
N ALA A 130 23.93 -3.39 -1.53
CA ALA A 130 23.32 -2.16 -1.99
C ALA A 130 24.03 -0.92 -1.45
N ALA A 131 24.29 -0.86 -0.14
CA ALA A 131 24.97 0.25 0.50
C ALA A 131 26.40 0.44 -0.04
N GLU A 132 27.13 -0.65 -0.29
CA GLU A 132 28.44 -0.63 -0.91
C GLU A 132 28.38 -0.09 -2.35
N ALA A 133 27.46 -0.61 -3.18
CA ALA A 133 27.31 -0.17 -4.56
C ALA A 133 26.94 1.31 -4.67
N ILE A 134 26.01 1.77 -3.83
CA ILE A 134 25.52 3.16 -3.82
C ILE A 134 26.60 4.11 -3.31
N SER A 135 27.23 3.81 -2.16
CA SER A 135 28.29 4.67 -1.61
C SER A 135 29.48 4.77 -2.57
N LYS A 136 29.88 3.67 -3.21
CA LYS A 136 30.94 3.66 -4.22
C LYS A 136 30.59 4.49 -5.46
N ALA A 137 29.35 4.43 -5.93
CA ALA A 137 28.90 5.23 -7.07
C ALA A 137 28.92 6.74 -6.77
N VAL A 138 28.60 7.15 -5.54
CA VAL A 138 28.62 8.55 -5.13
C VAL A 138 30.04 9.04 -4.88
N PHE A 139 30.84 8.31 -4.09
CA PHE A 139 32.19 8.71 -3.70
C PHE A 139 33.27 8.47 -4.77
N GLY A 140 32.97 7.64 -5.77
CA GLY A 140 33.81 7.45 -6.95
C GLY A 140 33.84 8.65 -7.90
N ASP A 141 32.85 9.55 -7.81
CA ASP A 141 32.81 10.80 -8.56
C ASP A 141 33.20 11.98 -7.66
N ALA A 142 34.31 12.64 -8.00
CA ALA A 142 34.86 13.73 -7.20
C ALA A 142 33.90 14.92 -7.10
N ALA A 143 33.22 15.30 -8.18
CA ALA A 143 32.29 16.42 -8.17
C ALA A 143 31.07 16.11 -7.30
N ARG A 144 30.57 14.88 -7.34
CA ARG A 144 29.43 14.45 -6.53
C ARG A 144 29.77 14.38 -5.05
N ARG A 145 30.88 13.76 -4.66
CA ARG A 145 31.25 13.66 -3.25
C ARG A 145 31.58 15.02 -2.63
N GLU A 146 32.22 15.91 -3.39
CA GLU A 146 32.51 17.27 -2.93
C GLU A 146 31.22 18.08 -2.75
N ALA A 147 30.25 17.95 -3.67
CA ALA A 147 28.94 18.58 -3.53
C ALA A 147 28.13 18.02 -2.36
N LEU A 148 28.22 16.71 -2.11
CA LEU A 148 27.52 16.05 -1.00
C LEU A 148 28.11 16.43 0.37
N VAL A 149 29.44 16.44 0.49
CA VAL A 149 30.15 16.75 1.75
C VAL A 149 30.20 18.25 2.01
N GLY A 150 30.27 19.08 0.96
CA GLY A 150 30.25 20.54 1.06
C GLY A 150 31.58 21.19 1.49
N CYS A 151 32.59 20.39 1.81
CA CYS A 151 33.95 20.81 2.16
C CYS A 151 34.95 19.69 1.83
N VAL A 152 36.25 20.00 1.91
CA VAL A 152 37.32 19.03 1.71
C VAL A 152 37.84 18.60 3.09
N PRO A 153 37.69 17.32 3.47
CA PRO A 153 38.21 16.80 4.73
C PRO A 153 39.74 16.64 4.66
N GLU A 154 40.44 17.12 5.67
CA GLU A 154 41.85 16.87 5.95
C GLU A 154 42.03 15.52 6.69
N ALA A 155 41.04 15.14 7.52
CA ALA A 155 40.96 13.84 8.18
C ALA A 155 39.50 13.34 8.22
N ALA A 156 39.30 12.03 8.37
CA ALA A 156 37.95 11.43 8.37
C ALA A 156 37.13 11.73 9.65
N ASP A 157 37.71 12.42 10.62
CA ASP A 157 37.12 12.84 11.90
C ASP A 157 37.33 14.33 12.20
N ASP A 158 37.70 15.13 11.20
CA ASP A 158 37.86 16.57 11.37
C ASP A 158 36.51 17.33 11.40
N ALA A 159 36.59 18.67 11.48
CA ALA A 159 35.40 19.51 11.51
C ALA A 159 34.54 19.44 10.22
N CYS A 160 35.15 19.15 9.07
CA CYS A 160 34.41 18.95 7.82
C CYS A 160 33.63 17.63 7.87
N ALA A 161 34.29 16.55 8.29
CA ALA A 161 33.66 15.25 8.49
C ALA A 161 32.53 15.31 9.54
N GLU A 162 32.75 15.99 10.67
CA GLU A 162 31.72 16.17 11.70
C GLU A 162 30.50 16.93 11.18
N ALA A 163 30.71 18.03 10.45
CA ALA A 163 29.60 18.80 9.86
C ALA A 163 28.81 17.97 8.84
N PHE A 164 29.50 17.20 7.99
CA PHE A 164 28.88 16.31 7.03
C PHE A 164 28.08 15.19 7.73
N VAL A 165 28.69 14.43 8.63
CA VAL A 165 28.04 13.34 9.37
C VAL A 165 26.81 13.85 10.14
N THR A 166 26.89 15.05 10.71
CA THR A 166 25.76 15.68 11.41
C THR A 166 24.59 15.94 10.45
N THR A 167 24.87 16.60 9.32
CA THR A 167 23.83 17.01 8.36
C THR A 167 23.25 15.82 7.63
N PHE A 168 24.12 14.94 7.12
CA PHE A 168 23.75 13.72 6.41
C PHE A 168 22.99 12.74 7.31
N GLY A 169 23.48 12.55 8.54
CA GLY A 169 22.82 11.72 9.52
C GLY A 169 21.44 12.24 9.90
N ARG A 170 21.27 13.55 10.05
CA ARG A 170 19.97 14.15 10.37
C ARG A 170 18.90 13.75 9.35
N ARG A 171 19.25 13.76 8.06
CA ARG A 171 18.35 13.38 6.96
C ARG A 171 18.08 11.88 6.91
N LEU A 172 19.10 11.03 7.09
CA LEU A 172 18.93 9.57 7.05
C LEU A 172 18.14 9.04 8.25
N MET A 173 18.47 9.51 9.46
CA MET A 173 17.85 9.06 10.70
C MET A 173 16.54 9.82 10.99
N ARG A 174 16.24 10.86 10.20
CA ARG A 174 15.04 11.70 10.27
C ARG A 174 14.86 12.41 11.62
N ARG A 175 15.97 12.60 12.31
CA ARG A 175 16.12 13.32 13.59
C ARG A 175 17.58 13.71 13.80
N PRO A 176 17.88 14.66 14.70
CA PRO A 176 19.25 14.95 15.09
C PRO A 176 19.96 13.71 15.64
N LEU A 177 21.23 13.56 15.29
CA LEU A 177 22.09 12.55 15.90
C LEU A 177 22.46 12.98 17.32
N SER A 178 22.37 12.06 18.26
CA SER A 178 22.96 12.24 19.58
C SER A 178 24.49 12.39 19.48
N ALA A 179 25.11 12.96 20.52
CA ALA A 179 26.56 13.10 20.57
C ALA A 179 27.29 11.75 20.46
N GLU A 180 26.71 10.70 21.03
CA GLU A 180 27.24 9.35 20.95
C GLU A 180 27.17 8.78 19.54
N GLU A 181 26.02 8.93 18.86
CA GLU A 181 25.84 8.46 17.48
C GLU A 181 26.80 9.16 16.53
N ARG A 182 26.94 10.49 16.64
CA ARG A 182 27.91 11.23 15.82
C ARG A 182 29.34 10.75 16.06
N GLY A 183 29.74 10.63 17.33
CA GLY A 183 31.07 10.16 17.70
C GLY A 183 31.37 8.75 17.16
N ARG A 184 30.36 7.86 17.18
CA ARG A 184 30.48 6.50 16.64
C ARG A 184 30.74 6.50 15.13
N TRP A 185 30.00 7.31 14.37
CA TRP A 185 30.19 7.39 12.92
C TRP A 185 31.52 8.03 12.52
N LEU A 186 31.98 9.05 13.25
CA LEU A 186 33.30 9.66 13.02
C LEU A 186 34.45 8.70 13.36
N ALA A 187 34.34 7.97 14.47
CA ALA A 187 35.32 6.95 14.83
C ALA A 187 35.36 5.82 13.78
N PHE A 188 34.21 5.38 13.29
CA PHE A 188 34.11 4.39 12.21
C PHE A 188 34.73 4.89 10.91
N ALA A 189 34.49 6.15 10.55
CA ALA A 189 35.11 6.78 9.38
C ALA A 189 36.64 6.83 9.52
N ALA A 190 37.17 7.23 10.67
CA ALA A 190 38.60 7.31 10.94
C ALA A 190 39.29 5.94 10.91
N GLU A 191 38.65 4.91 11.47
CA GLU A 191 39.18 3.54 11.47
C GLU A 191 39.32 2.97 10.06
N LEU A 192 38.34 3.25 9.18
CA LEU A 192 38.28 2.70 7.83
C LEU A 192 38.85 3.61 6.75
N ALA A 193 39.43 4.76 7.10
CA ALA A 193 39.98 5.70 6.14
C ALA A 193 41.17 5.15 5.33
N ASP A 194 41.97 4.24 5.91
CA ASP A 194 43.22 3.73 5.31
C ASP A 194 44.13 4.85 4.76
N GLY A 195 44.16 5.99 5.44
CA GLY A 195 44.91 7.19 5.03
C GLY A 195 44.24 8.09 3.99
N ASP A 196 43.05 7.73 3.49
CA ASP A 196 42.20 8.55 2.62
C ASP A 196 40.91 8.98 3.36
N PRO A 197 40.76 10.26 3.74
CA PRO A 197 39.55 10.76 4.39
C PRO A 197 38.26 10.50 3.60
N TRP A 198 38.34 10.48 2.27
CA TRP A 198 37.16 10.21 1.42
C TRP A 198 36.71 8.76 1.51
N GLU A 199 37.64 7.81 1.66
CA GLU A 199 37.31 6.40 1.86
C GLU A 199 36.66 6.19 3.23
N GLY A 200 37.16 6.87 4.26
CA GLY A 200 36.55 6.84 5.60
C GLY A 200 35.11 7.35 5.59
N LEU A 201 34.86 8.50 4.94
CA LEU A 201 33.50 9.03 4.77
C LEU A 201 32.61 8.13 3.91
N ARG A 202 33.14 7.51 2.86
CA ARG A 202 32.40 6.54 2.04
C ARG A 202 31.93 5.36 2.88
N MET A 203 32.82 4.81 3.72
CA MET A 203 32.50 3.69 4.61
C MET A 203 31.49 4.10 5.68
N ALA A 204 31.60 5.30 6.24
CA ALA A 204 30.57 5.83 7.14
C ALA A 204 29.21 5.94 6.46
N VAL A 205 29.13 6.47 5.24
CA VAL A 205 27.88 6.48 4.46
C VAL A 205 27.35 5.07 4.23
N ALA A 206 28.19 4.13 3.79
CA ALA A 206 27.78 2.74 3.60
C ALA A 206 27.22 2.10 4.90
N GLY A 207 27.84 2.39 6.05
CA GLY A 207 27.35 1.93 7.35
C GLY A 207 26.03 2.59 7.77
N MET A 208 25.87 3.89 7.53
CA MET A 208 24.64 4.61 7.85
C MET A 208 23.46 4.14 6.99
N LEU A 209 23.68 3.78 5.73
CA LEU A 209 22.66 3.17 4.85
C LEU A 209 22.22 1.77 5.28
N GLN A 210 22.95 1.13 6.19
CA GLN A 210 22.60 -0.16 6.79
C GLN A 210 22.06 -0.01 8.22
N SER A 211 22.03 1.21 8.76
CA SER A 211 21.56 1.45 10.12
C SER A 211 20.06 1.12 10.23
N PRO A 212 19.62 0.49 11.32
CA PRO A 212 18.20 0.32 11.61
C PRO A 212 17.42 1.65 11.62
N HIS A 213 18.06 2.74 12.05
CA HIS A 213 17.44 4.06 12.07
C HIS A 213 17.20 4.66 10.67
N PHE A 214 17.90 4.16 9.65
CA PHE A 214 17.61 4.48 8.25
C PHE A 214 16.61 3.46 7.66
N LEU A 215 16.92 2.17 7.78
CA LEU A 215 16.16 1.06 7.18
C LEU A 215 14.74 0.91 7.73
N TYR A 216 14.45 1.43 8.92
CA TYR A 216 13.14 1.35 9.56
C TYR A 216 12.63 2.74 9.96
N ARG A 217 11.31 2.92 9.91
CA ARG A 217 10.64 4.10 10.48
C ARG A 217 10.37 3.81 11.96
N VAL A 218 11.17 4.41 12.83
CA VAL A 218 11.07 4.22 14.29
C VAL A 218 10.06 5.22 14.84
N GLU A 219 8.87 4.73 15.20
CA GLU A 219 7.72 5.55 15.61
C GLU A 219 7.15 5.00 16.94
N LEU A 220 7.81 5.30 18.05
CA LEU A 220 7.48 4.79 19.40
C LEU A 220 6.69 5.80 20.25
N GLY A 221 6.68 7.06 19.84
CA GLY A 221 6.07 8.16 20.58
C GLY A 221 6.79 8.48 21.89
N GLU A 222 6.26 9.45 22.62
CA GLU A 222 6.70 9.87 23.95
C GLU A 222 5.49 10.10 24.86
N ALA A 223 5.73 10.14 26.17
CA ALA A 223 4.67 10.44 27.13
C ALA A 223 4.07 11.81 26.81
N ALA A 224 2.74 11.87 26.63
CA ALA A 224 2.06 13.12 26.40
C ALA A 224 2.08 13.98 27.69
N PRO A 225 2.44 15.27 27.63
CA PRO A 225 2.56 16.11 28.83
C PRO A 225 1.25 16.35 29.58
N THR A 226 0.11 16.15 28.92
CA THR A 226 -1.22 16.60 29.38
C THR A 226 -2.25 15.47 29.53
N GLU A 227 -1.91 14.23 29.19
CA GLU A 227 -2.85 13.11 29.31
C GLU A 227 -2.60 12.31 30.59
N ASP A 228 -3.66 12.11 31.37
CA ASP A 228 -3.66 11.23 32.56
C ASP A 228 -3.76 9.74 32.18
N ASP A 229 -3.67 9.40 30.89
CA ASP A 229 -3.72 8.03 30.38
C ASP A 229 -2.30 7.50 30.08
N PRO A 230 -1.74 6.65 30.95
CA PRO A 230 -0.40 6.09 30.76
C PRO A 230 -0.30 5.09 29.59
N THR A 231 -1.43 4.69 29.01
CA THR A 231 -1.48 3.75 27.88
C THR A 231 -1.37 4.47 26.53
N ARG A 232 -1.40 5.80 26.53
CA ARG A 232 -1.38 6.64 25.34
C ARG A 232 -0.12 7.51 25.29
N ARG A 233 0.46 7.60 24.10
CA ARG A 233 1.65 8.40 23.79
C ARG A 233 1.38 9.30 22.60
N ARG A 234 2.06 10.43 22.54
CA ARG A 234 2.08 11.31 21.36
C ARG A 234 3.30 11.00 20.51
N TYR A 235 3.17 11.06 19.19
CA TYR A 235 4.36 11.07 18.34
C TYR A 235 5.12 12.39 18.55
N THR A 236 6.45 12.30 18.56
CA THR A 236 7.34 13.48 18.58
C THR A 236 7.24 14.25 17.27
N GLY A 237 7.63 15.53 17.24
CA GLY A 237 7.68 16.29 15.99
C GLY A 237 8.51 15.61 14.88
N TRP A 238 9.57 14.89 15.23
CA TRP A 238 10.40 14.13 14.28
C TRP A 238 9.69 12.90 13.70
N GLU A 239 8.92 12.19 14.53
CA GLU A 239 8.10 11.07 14.10
C GLU A 239 6.93 11.58 13.23
N ILE A 240 6.31 12.72 13.56
CA ILE A 240 5.31 13.37 12.73
C ILE A 240 5.89 13.79 11.38
N ALA A 241 7.08 14.40 11.34
CA ALA A 241 7.78 14.73 10.10
C ALA A 241 7.99 13.48 9.21
N THR A 242 8.42 12.37 9.82
CA THR A 242 8.59 11.08 9.14
C THR A 242 7.25 10.56 8.61
N ARG A 243 6.22 10.52 9.43
CA ARG A 243 4.90 10.01 9.04
C ARG A 243 4.30 10.83 7.90
N LEU A 244 4.38 12.16 7.98
CA LEU A 244 3.95 13.08 6.93
C LEU A 244 4.70 12.82 5.62
N SER A 245 6.04 12.74 5.64
CA SER A 245 6.81 12.56 4.41
C SER A 245 6.58 11.21 3.75
N PHE A 246 6.44 10.13 4.53
CA PHE A 246 6.21 8.81 3.97
C PHE A 246 4.78 8.59 3.49
N LEU A 247 3.79 9.22 4.13
CA LEU A 247 2.43 9.23 3.62
C LEU A 247 2.31 10.08 2.35
N LEU A 248 2.80 11.32 2.40
CA LEU A 248 2.53 12.32 1.37
C LEU A 248 3.55 12.33 0.25
N TRP A 249 4.79 11.88 0.45
CA TRP A 249 5.83 11.84 -0.60
C TRP A 249 6.44 10.46 -0.84
N ASN A 250 6.10 9.46 -0.01
CA ASN A 250 6.67 8.12 -0.07
C ASN A 250 8.22 8.12 -0.03
N THR A 251 8.78 9.01 0.78
CA THR A 251 10.23 9.26 0.93
C THR A 251 10.55 9.96 2.26
N THR A 252 11.84 10.22 2.51
CA THR A 252 12.35 10.89 3.72
C THR A 252 11.92 12.37 3.79
N PRO A 253 11.75 12.98 4.99
CA PRO A 253 11.44 14.39 5.12
C PRO A 253 12.56 15.28 4.56
N ASP A 254 12.19 16.44 4.03
CA ASP A 254 13.13 17.48 3.63
C ASP A 254 13.63 18.28 4.84
N ASP A 255 14.66 19.11 4.63
CA ASP A 255 15.22 19.92 5.72
C ASP A 255 14.18 20.88 6.31
N GLN A 256 13.27 21.43 5.49
CA GLN A 256 12.21 22.31 6.00
C GLN A 256 11.29 21.60 6.98
N LEU A 257 10.85 20.37 6.68
CA LEU A 257 9.99 19.60 7.58
C LEU A 257 10.73 19.17 8.85
N LEU A 258 12.01 18.84 8.73
CA LEU A 258 12.87 18.56 9.88
C LEU A 258 13.11 19.82 10.75
N ASP A 259 13.26 20.99 10.14
CA ASP A 259 13.39 22.26 10.86
C ASP A 259 12.08 22.64 11.57
N ALA A 260 10.92 22.34 10.96
CA ALA A 260 9.61 22.51 11.59
C ALA A 260 9.43 21.60 12.82
N ALA A 261 9.92 20.35 12.75
CA ALA A 261 9.97 19.44 13.89
C ALA A 261 10.85 20.02 15.01
N GLU A 262 12.03 20.52 14.67
CA GLU A 262 12.98 21.11 15.63
C GLU A 262 12.41 22.35 16.34
N ALA A 263 11.67 23.17 15.61
CA ALA A 263 11.01 24.36 16.13
C ALA A 263 9.74 24.07 16.95
N GLY A 264 9.34 22.79 17.07
CA GLY A 264 8.12 22.38 17.77
C GLY A 264 6.82 22.75 17.06
N LEU A 265 6.86 23.07 15.76
CA LEU A 265 5.67 23.42 15.00
C LEU A 265 4.77 22.19 14.80
N LEU A 266 5.38 21.02 14.61
CA LEU A 266 4.70 19.74 14.40
C LEU A 266 4.10 19.13 15.68
N ASP A 267 4.18 19.82 16.81
CA ASP A 267 3.50 19.45 18.06
C ASP A 267 2.03 19.90 18.07
N THR A 268 1.59 20.68 17.07
CA THR A 268 0.25 21.26 16.99
C THR A 268 -0.45 20.88 15.69
N GLU A 269 -1.78 20.74 15.74
CA GLU A 269 -2.60 20.45 14.54
C GLU A 269 -2.41 21.52 13.45
N GLU A 270 -2.33 22.79 13.83
CA GLU A 270 -2.13 23.90 12.88
C GLU A 270 -0.78 23.79 12.16
N GLY A 271 0.32 23.53 12.89
CA GLY A 271 1.63 23.38 12.28
C GLY A 271 1.73 22.13 11.39
N ILE A 272 1.08 21.04 11.79
CA ILE A 272 0.94 19.84 10.96
C ILE A 272 0.17 20.15 9.68
N ARG A 273 -0.96 20.87 9.77
CA ARG A 273 -1.77 21.24 8.62
C ARG A 273 -0.99 22.10 7.63
N VAL A 274 -0.29 23.13 8.11
CA VAL A 274 0.52 24.03 7.28
C VAL A 274 1.59 23.27 6.51
N GLU A 275 2.32 22.37 7.17
CA GLU A 275 3.32 21.56 6.49
C GLU A 275 2.67 20.54 5.54
N ALA A 276 1.58 19.87 5.93
CA ALA A 276 0.87 18.94 5.05
C ALA A 276 0.36 19.61 3.76
N GLU A 277 -0.19 20.81 3.85
CA GLU A 277 -0.59 21.60 2.68
C GLU A 277 0.61 21.89 1.78
N ARG A 278 1.76 22.30 2.35
CA ARG A 278 2.99 22.49 1.57
C ARG A 278 3.44 21.20 0.87
N LEU A 279 3.42 20.06 1.58
CA LEU A 279 3.82 18.77 1.03
C LEU A 279 2.91 18.38 -0.15
N LEU A 280 1.61 18.65 -0.05
CA LEU A 280 0.63 18.33 -1.10
C LEU A 280 0.80 19.15 -2.39
N GLU A 281 1.43 20.33 -2.34
CA GLU A 281 1.74 21.14 -3.52
C GLU A 281 3.00 20.68 -4.27
N ASP A 282 3.80 19.79 -3.68
CA ASP A 282 5.03 19.27 -4.30
C ASP A 282 4.72 18.14 -5.29
N PRO A 283 5.40 18.05 -6.45
CA PRO A 283 5.20 16.97 -7.42
C PRO A 283 5.34 15.55 -6.86
N ARG A 284 6.09 15.35 -5.76
CA ARG A 284 6.19 14.05 -5.07
C ARG A 284 4.86 13.59 -4.50
N ALA A 285 3.96 14.50 -4.14
CA ALA A 285 2.63 14.16 -3.63
C ALA A 285 1.79 13.39 -4.65
N ARG A 286 1.80 13.85 -5.89
CA ARG A 286 1.14 13.18 -7.01
C ARG A 286 1.61 11.73 -7.17
N ALA A 287 2.92 11.49 -7.09
CA ALA A 287 3.49 10.14 -7.19
C ALA A 287 3.12 9.25 -5.98
N ALA A 288 3.10 9.80 -4.76
CA ALA A 288 2.71 9.05 -3.57
C ALA A 288 1.23 8.66 -3.59
N ILE A 289 0.35 9.57 -4.01
CA ILE A 289 -1.08 9.32 -4.19
C ILE A 289 -1.31 8.23 -5.24
N GLN A 290 -0.62 8.30 -6.39
CA GLN A 290 -0.68 7.25 -7.41
C GLN A 290 -0.23 5.90 -6.85
N ALA A 291 0.86 5.85 -6.08
CA ALA A 291 1.35 4.62 -5.45
C ALA A 291 0.38 4.05 -4.40
N PHE A 292 -0.35 4.91 -3.68
CA PHE A 292 -1.44 4.50 -2.79
C PHE A 292 -2.58 3.87 -3.58
N PHE A 293 -3.10 4.55 -4.60
CA PHE A 293 -4.23 4.03 -5.40
C PHE A 293 -3.87 2.78 -6.19
N ALA A 294 -2.64 2.64 -6.67
CA ALA A 294 -2.17 1.42 -7.32
C ALA A 294 -2.26 0.19 -6.40
N GLN A 295 -1.99 0.36 -5.10
CA GLN A 295 -2.14 -0.71 -4.10
C GLN A 295 -3.60 -0.86 -3.64
N TYR A 296 -4.29 0.25 -3.36
CA TYR A 296 -5.70 0.23 -2.95
C TYR A 296 -6.60 -0.46 -3.98
N LEU A 297 -6.35 -0.22 -5.27
CA LEU A 297 -7.08 -0.85 -6.38
C LEU A 297 -6.46 -2.17 -6.85
N ASP A 298 -5.34 -2.60 -6.24
CA ASP A 298 -4.64 -3.86 -6.50
C ASP A 298 -4.10 -4.00 -7.95
N LEU A 299 -3.73 -2.87 -8.58
CA LEU A 299 -3.31 -2.79 -9.98
C LEU A 299 -2.05 -3.62 -10.28
N GLY A 300 -1.23 -3.91 -9.26
CA GLY A 300 -0.06 -4.79 -9.38
C GLY A 300 -0.40 -6.20 -9.87
N ARG A 301 -1.64 -6.68 -9.67
CA ARG A 301 -2.08 -8.00 -10.17
C ARG A 301 -2.09 -8.09 -11.69
N LEU A 302 -2.15 -6.96 -12.41
CA LEU A 302 -2.07 -6.96 -13.87
C LEU A 302 -0.75 -7.55 -14.40
N ASP A 303 0.34 -7.50 -13.62
CA ASP A 303 1.64 -8.07 -13.99
C ASP A 303 1.63 -9.60 -14.07
N GLN A 304 0.64 -10.24 -13.45
CA GLN A 304 0.50 -11.69 -13.34
C GLN A 304 -0.66 -12.23 -14.17
N VAL A 305 -1.40 -11.37 -14.88
CA VAL A 305 -2.52 -11.81 -15.70
C VAL A 305 -2.01 -12.54 -16.93
N GLU A 306 -2.58 -13.72 -17.16
CA GLU A 306 -2.45 -14.46 -18.42
C GLU A 306 -3.83 -14.68 -19.02
N ARG A 307 -3.91 -14.70 -20.35
CA ARG A 307 -5.15 -14.98 -21.09
C ARG A 307 -4.86 -15.95 -22.21
N ASP A 308 -5.82 -16.83 -22.47
CA ASP A 308 -5.77 -17.71 -23.61
C ASP A 308 -5.84 -16.87 -24.90
N SER A 309 -4.81 -17.00 -25.75
CA SER A 309 -4.67 -16.19 -26.95
C SER A 309 -5.62 -16.59 -28.08
N GLU A 310 -6.17 -17.81 -28.06
CA GLU A 310 -7.18 -18.25 -29.03
C GLU A 310 -8.54 -17.66 -28.69
N LEU A 311 -8.88 -17.62 -27.40
CA LEU A 311 -10.13 -17.01 -26.91
C LEU A 311 -10.09 -15.48 -26.90
N TYR A 312 -8.94 -14.88 -26.56
CA TYR A 312 -8.79 -13.44 -26.40
C TYR A 312 -7.65 -12.88 -27.28
N PRO A 313 -7.82 -12.85 -28.62
CA PRO A 313 -6.76 -12.46 -29.56
C PRO A 313 -6.32 -10.99 -29.46
N LEU A 314 -7.11 -10.14 -28.80
CA LEU A 314 -6.76 -8.74 -28.53
C LEU A 314 -5.91 -8.58 -27.27
N TYR A 315 -5.74 -9.62 -26.46
CA TYR A 315 -4.90 -9.56 -25.27
C TYR A 315 -3.42 -9.46 -25.65
N THR A 316 -2.73 -8.51 -25.03
CA THR A 316 -1.27 -8.40 -25.04
C THR A 316 -0.80 -7.91 -23.66
N PRO A 317 0.47 -8.15 -23.28
CA PRO A 317 1.04 -7.50 -22.10
C PRO A 317 0.96 -5.95 -22.16
N SER A 318 1.03 -5.36 -23.36
CA SER A 318 0.85 -3.91 -23.54
C SER A 318 -0.57 -3.43 -23.24
N LEU A 319 -1.60 -4.27 -23.44
CA LEU A 319 -2.97 -3.95 -23.09
C LEU A 319 -3.14 -3.90 -21.56
N ALA A 320 -2.56 -4.85 -20.82
CA ALA A 320 -2.60 -4.85 -19.36
C ALA A 320 -1.92 -3.58 -18.80
N GLU A 321 -0.76 -3.20 -19.35
CA GLU A 321 -0.09 -1.95 -18.97
C GLU A 321 -0.90 -0.70 -19.35
N ALA A 322 -1.59 -0.74 -20.50
CA ALA A 322 -2.46 0.35 -20.89
C ALA A 322 -3.65 0.52 -19.95
N MET A 323 -4.26 -0.58 -19.51
CA MET A 323 -5.33 -0.59 -18.51
C MET A 323 -4.86 -0.05 -17.15
N ARG A 324 -3.64 -0.38 -16.72
CA ARG A 324 -3.02 0.21 -15.52
C ARG A 324 -2.92 1.72 -15.66
N THR A 325 -2.31 2.18 -16.76
CA THR A 325 -2.09 3.60 -17.05
C THR A 325 -3.42 4.38 -17.10
N GLU A 326 -4.47 3.79 -17.68
CA GLU A 326 -5.81 4.40 -17.70
C GLU A 326 -6.32 4.72 -16.29
N VAL A 327 -6.25 3.74 -15.38
CA VAL A 327 -6.71 3.93 -13.99
C VAL A 327 -5.87 4.98 -13.29
N GLU A 328 -4.55 4.96 -13.47
CA GLU A 328 -3.64 5.95 -12.87
C GLU A 328 -3.93 7.37 -13.36
N LEU A 329 -4.18 7.56 -14.65
CA LEU A 329 -4.59 8.85 -15.22
C LEU A 329 -5.96 9.31 -14.71
N LEU A 330 -6.90 8.38 -14.56
CA LEU A 330 -8.24 8.70 -14.06
C LEU A 330 -8.23 9.12 -12.59
N VAL A 331 -7.53 8.37 -11.74
CA VAL A 331 -7.32 8.70 -10.32
C VAL A 331 -6.67 10.06 -10.20
N ASP A 332 -5.62 10.29 -10.98
CA ASP A 332 -4.89 11.53 -10.98
C ASP A 332 -5.79 12.74 -11.34
N ASP A 333 -6.58 12.59 -12.40
CA ASP A 333 -7.51 13.60 -12.89
C ASP A 333 -8.59 13.93 -11.84
N PHE A 334 -9.05 12.95 -11.04
CA PHE A 334 -10.01 13.21 -9.96
C PHE A 334 -9.38 13.84 -8.72
N VAL A 335 -8.28 13.27 -8.23
CA VAL A 335 -7.69 13.67 -6.94
C VAL A 335 -7.12 15.09 -6.96
N HIS A 336 -6.63 15.56 -8.10
CA HIS A 336 -6.04 16.90 -8.23
C HIS A 336 -7.04 17.98 -8.65
N ARG A 337 -8.31 17.64 -8.88
CA ARG A 337 -9.36 18.65 -9.07
C ARG A 337 -9.86 19.10 -7.71
N GLU A 338 -9.65 20.37 -7.41
CA GLU A 338 -9.94 20.98 -6.11
C GLU A 338 -11.35 20.68 -5.58
N GLU A 339 -12.37 20.72 -6.44
CA GLU A 339 -13.78 20.56 -6.07
C GLU A 339 -14.38 19.19 -6.48
N ALA A 340 -13.54 18.19 -6.76
CA ALA A 340 -14.04 16.86 -7.15
C ALA A 340 -14.40 15.99 -5.94
N ASP A 341 -15.63 15.48 -5.93
CA ASP A 341 -16.01 14.33 -5.12
C ASP A 341 -15.30 13.08 -5.66
N VAL A 342 -14.41 12.49 -4.87
CA VAL A 342 -13.61 11.33 -5.30
C VAL A 342 -14.46 10.08 -5.53
N ARG A 343 -15.67 9.99 -4.97
CA ARG A 343 -16.62 8.89 -5.25
C ARG A 343 -17.11 8.92 -6.69
N GLY A 344 -16.97 10.06 -7.38
CA GLY A 344 -17.18 10.16 -8.82
C GLY A 344 -16.28 9.23 -9.66
N LEU A 345 -15.20 8.67 -9.09
CA LEU A 345 -14.42 7.59 -9.72
C LEU A 345 -15.28 6.37 -10.08
N PHE A 346 -16.38 6.14 -9.35
CA PHE A 346 -17.29 5.01 -9.61
C PHE A 346 -18.30 5.29 -10.71
N THR A 347 -18.62 6.55 -11.03
CA THR A 347 -19.71 6.91 -11.95
C THR A 347 -19.27 7.72 -13.17
N THR A 348 -18.02 8.19 -13.20
CA THR A 348 -17.50 9.01 -14.30
C THR A 348 -17.56 8.30 -15.65
N ARG A 349 -18.02 9.02 -16.68
CA ARG A 349 -17.90 8.58 -18.08
C ARG A 349 -16.62 9.07 -18.76
N ARG A 350 -15.89 9.99 -18.13
CA ARG A 350 -14.58 10.43 -18.61
C ARG A 350 -13.54 9.37 -18.26
N THR A 351 -12.73 9.00 -19.23
CA THR A 351 -11.55 8.13 -19.05
C THR A 351 -10.43 8.51 -20.03
N PHE A 352 -9.31 7.80 -19.98
CA PHE A 352 -8.15 7.98 -20.84
C PHE A 352 -7.85 6.71 -21.61
N VAL A 353 -7.77 6.80 -22.93
CA VAL A 353 -7.51 5.63 -23.78
C VAL A 353 -6.32 5.86 -24.69
N ASN A 354 -5.54 4.80 -24.90
CA ASN A 354 -4.59 4.69 -26.00
C ASN A 354 -5.23 3.91 -27.17
N GLU A 355 -4.47 3.59 -28.22
CA GLU A 355 -5.01 2.85 -29.38
C GLU A 355 -5.58 1.47 -29.03
N ASP A 356 -5.00 0.77 -28.04
CA ASP A 356 -5.42 -0.58 -27.68
C ASP A 356 -6.70 -0.57 -26.85
N LEU A 357 -6.80 0.31 -25.86
CA LEU A 357 -8.02 0.52 -25.08
C LEU A 357 -9.19 1.01 -25.94
N ALA A 358 -8.93 1.91 -26.90
CA ALA A 358 -9.95 2.41 -27.81
C ALA A 358 -10.63 1.28 -28.61
N LYS A 359 -9.88 0.23 -28.98
CA LYS A 359 -10.42 -0.97 -29.64
C LYS A 359 -11.32 -1.78 -28.70
N ILE A 360 -10.88 -2.02 -27.46
CA ILE A 360 -11.67 -2.76 -26.44
C ILE A 360 -12.96 -2.01 -26.10
N TYR A 361 -12.91 -0.67 -26.10
CA TYR A 361 -14.05 0.15 -25.69
C TYR A 361 -14.96 0.53 -26.85
N GLY A 362 -14.52 0.32 -28.09
CA GLY A 362 -15.29 0.68 -29.28
C GLY A 362 -15.49 2.19 -29.45
N VAL A 363 -14.50 3.00 -29.04
CA VAL A 363 -14.57 4.47 -29.08
C VAL A 363 -13.56 5.07 -30.05
N GLU A 364 -13.89 6.22 -30.63
CA GLU A 364 -12.91 6.99 -31.42
C GLU A 364 -11.94 7.73 -30.50
N ALA A 365 -10.63 7.52 -30.67
CA ALA A 365 -9.57 8.16 -29.89
C ALA A 365 -8.59 8.92 -30.80
N LYS A 366 -9.03 10.07 -31.33
CA LYS A 366 -8.20 10.86 -32.26
C LYS A 366 -6.93 11.35 -31.58
N GLY A 367 -5.77 11.01 -32.15
CA GLY A 367 -4.46 11.38 -31.61
C GLY A 367 -3.90 10.40 -30.58
N ALA A 368 -4.63 9.35 -30.22
CA ALA A 368 -4.07 8.24 -29.47
C ALA A 368 -3.00 7.52 -30.31
N SER A 369 -2.03 6.93 -29.63
CA SER A 369 -1.02 6.01 -30.18
C SER A 369 -0.86 4.83 -29.22
N PRO A 370 -0.01 3.83 -29.48
CA PRO A 370 0.27 2.77 -28.50
C PRO A 370 0.78 3.31 -27.15
N ILE A 371 1.43 4.47 -27.13
CA ILE A 371 2.01 5.09 -25.93
C ILE A 371 1.38 6.43 -25.55
N THR A 372 0.46 6.97 -26.38
CA THR A 372 -0.17 8.27 -26.15
C THR A 372 -1.63 8.05 -25.77
N PHE A 373 -1.97 8.47 -24.55
CA PHE A 373 -3.33 8.45 -24.04
C PHE A 373 -4.02 9.78 -24.34
N VAL A 374 -5.29 9.71 -24.70
CA VAL A 374 -6.14 10.88 -24.90
C VAL A 374 -7.39 10.75 -24.02
N PRO A 375 -7.88 11.86 -23.45
CA PRO A 375 -9.14 11.84 -22.72
C PRO A 375 -10.29 11.59 -23.69
N VAL A 376 -11.22 10.73 -23.29
CA VAL A 376 -12.46 10.45 -24.02
C VAL A 376 -13.64 10.46 -23.06
N GLU A 377 -14.81 10.76 -23.62
CA GLU A 377 -16.08 10.65 -22.92
C GLU A 377 -16.79 9.40 -23.41
N LEU A 378 -17.05 8.45 -22.51
CA LEU A 378 -17.76 7.21 -22.80
C LEU A 378 -19.23 7.52 -23.13
N PRO A 379 -19.88 6.76 -24.04
CA PRO A 379 -21.25 7.02 -24.46
C PRO A 379 -22.24 7.09 -23.28
N GLU A 380 -23.17 8.05 -23.32
CA GLU A 380 -24.17 8.25 -22.26
C GLU A 380 -25.01 6.99 -22.03
N ASP A 381 -25.51 6.38 -23.11
CA ASP A 381 -26.26 5.12 -23.12
C ASP A 381 -25.34 3.87 -23.22
N GLY A 382 -24.03 4.04 -23.06
CA GLY A 382 -23.05 2.95 -23.15
C GLY A 382 -23.00 2.09 -21.88
N PRO A 383 -22.39 0.90 -21.95
CA PRO A 383 -22.34 -0.01 -20.81
C PRO A 383 -21.30 0.36 -19.73
N ARG A 384 -20.42 1.34 -20.01
CA ARG A 384 -19.28 1.70 -19.14
C ARG A 384 -19.50 3.02 -18.42
N ALA A 385 -19.21 3.01 -17.12
CA ALA A 385 -18.99 4.17 -16.26
C ALA A 385 -18.12 3.75 -15.06
N GLY A 386 -17.17 4.62 -14.71
CA GLY A 386 -16.26 4.48 -13.58
C GLY A 386 -15.38 3.24 -13.55
N ILE A 387 -14.57 3.15 -12.49
CA ILE A 387 -13.46 2.20 -12.37
C ILE A 387 -13.88 0.72 -12.44
N LEU A 388 -15.10 0.39 -12.01
CA LEU A 388 -15.60 -0.99 -12.00
C LEU A 388 -16.05 -1.49 -13.38
N THR A 389 -16.04 -0.64 -14.41
CA THR A 389 -16.31 -1.05 -15.80
C THR A 389 -15.10 -0.87 -16.72
N LEU A 390 -13.96 -0.47 -16.15
CA LEU A 390 -12.70 -0.36 -16.87
C LEU A 390 -12.04 -1.72 -17.03
N GLY A 391 -11.23 -1.85 -18.09
CA GLY A 391 -10.55 -3.08 -18.45
C GLY A 391 -9.69 -3.63 -17.30
N ALA A 392 -9.01 -2.78 -16.53
CA ALA A 392 -8.17 -3.19 -15.41
C ALA A 392 -8.95 -4.04 -14.39
N PHE A 393 -10.08 -3.53 -13.89
CA PHE A 393 -10.92 -4.24 -12.93
C PHE A 393 -11.48 -5.55 -13.53
N LEU A 394 -12.00 -5.47 -14.76
CA LEU A 394 -12.63 -6.61 -15.43
C LEU A 394 -11.64 -7.73 -15.71
N MET A 395 -10.40 -7.37 -16.05
CA MET A 395 -9.32 -8.28 -16.36
C MET A 395 -8.69 -8.87 -15.09
N MET A 396 -8.42 -8.09 -14.05
CA MET A 396 -7.85 -8.64 -12.80
C MET A 396 -8.79 -9.64 -12.10
N ASN A 397 -10.10 -9.52 -12.32
CA ASN A 397 -11.12 -10.33 -11.67
C ASN A 397 -11.77 -11.33 -12.63
N ALA A 398 -10.96 -11.99 -13.47
CA ALA A 398 -11.39 -13.06 -14.37
C ALA A 398 -10.30 -14.13 -14.52
N HIS A 399 -10.68 -15.32 -14.98
CA HIS A 399 -9.76 -16.43 -15.26
C HIS A 399 -9.18 -16.34 -16.68
N ALA A 400 -8.18 -17.18 -16.98
CA ALA A 400 -7.49 -17.17 -18.28
C ALA A 400 -8.42 -17.46 -19.47
N THR A 401 -9.47 -18.24 -19.24
CA THR A 401 -10.39 -18.77 -20.28
C THR A 401 -11.85 -18.35 -20.10
N GLU A 402 -12.22 -17.75 -18.95
CA GLU A 402 -13.62 -17.38 -18.66
C GLU A 402 -13.71 -16.21 -17.67
N THR A 403 -14.88 -15.57 -17.61
CA THR A 403 -15.19 -14.49 -16.65
C THR A 403 -15.33 -15.06 -15.24
N SER A 404 -15.46 -14.20 -14.22
CA SER A 404 -15.67 -14.64 -12.85
C SER A 404 -16.54 -13.65 -12.05
N PRO A 405 -17.87 -13.86 -12.01
CA PRO A 405 -18.77 -13.14 -11.11
C PRO A 405 -18.28 -13.20 -9.66
N THR A 406 -17.83 -14.38 -9.22
CA THR A 406 -17.32 -14.59 -7.86
C THR A 406 -16.16 -13.67 -7.53
N LEU A 407 -15.13 -13.56 -8.39
CA LEU A 407 -14.00 -12.66 -8.15
C LEU A 407 -14.39 -11.18 -8.23
N ARG A 408 -15.24 -10.80 -9.21
CA ARG A 408 -15.69 -9.41 -9.38
C ARG A 408 -16.52 -8.95 -8.18
N GLY A 409 -17.44 -9.78 -7.71
CA GLY A 409 -18.26 -9.47 -6.55
C GLY A 409 -17.48 -9.51 -5.24
N LYS A 410 -16.54 -10.47 -5.08
CA LYS A 410 -15.58 -10.46 -3.95
C LYS A 410 -14.77 -9.16 -3.91
N TYR A 411 -14.33 -8.65 -5.05
CA TYR A 411 -13.65 -7.35 -5.13
C TYR A 411 -14.56 -6.22 -4.65
N VAL A 412 -15.83 -6.17 -5.08
CA VAL A 412 -16.79 -5.15 -4.60
C VAL A 412 -16.94 -5.23 -3.06
N ARG A 413 -17.16 -6.42 -2.51
CA ARG A 413 -17.31 -6.64 -1.07
C ARG A 413 -16.06 -6.23 -0.28
N GLU A 414 -14.90 -6.77 -0.63
CA GLU A 414 -13.68 -6.58 0.17
C GLU A 414 -12.96 -5.27 -0.11
N ARG A 415 -12.91 -4.83 -1.38
CA ARG A 415 -12.07 -3.69 -1.80
C ARG A 415 -12.84 -2.38 -1.81
N VAL A 416 -14.13 -2.42 -2.15
CA VAL A 416 -14.96 -1.21 -2.26
C VAL A 416 -15.74 -0.96 -0.97
N LEU A 417 -16.26 -2.01 -0.32
CA LEU A 417 -17.09 -1.89 0.87
C LEU A 417 -16.36 -2.22 2.18
N CYS A 418 -15.12 -2.72 2.10
CA CYS A 418 -14.30 -3.17 3.24
C CYS A 418 -14.99 -4.23 4.12
N GLU A 419 -15.75 -5.13 3.48
CA GLU A 419 -16.41 -6.26 4.13
C GLU A 419 -15.51 -7.50 4.11
N GLU A 420 -15.64 -8.37 5.11
CA GLU A 420 -14.91 -9.63 5.16
C GLU A 420 -15.71 -10.73 4.45
N VAL A 421 -15.11 -11.33 3.41
CA VAL A 421 -15.64 -12.55 2.81
C VAL A 421 -14.89 -13.74 3.43
N PRO A 422 -15.58 -14.63 4.17
CA PRO A 422 -14.91 -15.78 4.79
C PRO A 422 -14.31 -16.71 3.73
N ALA A 423 -13.17 -17.30 4.05
CA ALA A 423 -12.54 -18.29 3.18
C ALA A 423 -13.48 -19.49 2.94
N PRO A 424 -13.45 -20.10 1.74
CA PRO A 424 -14.22 -21.31 1.49
C PRO A 424 -13.75 -22.45 2.42
N PRO A 425 -14.61 -23.43 2.73
CA PRO A 425 -14.19 -24.63 3.46
C PRO A 425 -12.99 -25.31 2.79
N GLY A 426 -12.04 -25.83 3.57
CA GLY A 426 -10.78 -26.36 3.03
C GLY A 426 -10.89 -27.64 2.21
N ASP A 427 -12.06 -28.30 2.24
CA ASP A 427 -12.33 -29.61 1.65
C ASP A 427 -13.36 -29.58 0.50
N VAL A 428 -13.75 -28.39 0.00
CA VAL A 428 -14.67 -28.26 -1.14
C VAL A 428 -13.91 -28.06 -2.46
N ASP A 429 -14.47 -28.61 -3.55
CA ASP A 429 -13.99 -28.32 -4.91
C ASP A 429 -14.51 -26.94 -5.34
N THR A 430 -13.60 -26.00 -5.53
CA THR A 430 -13.92 -24.63 -5.93
C THR A 430 -13.99 -24.44 -7.45
N ASN A 431 -13.83 -25.50 -8.24
CA ASN A 431 -13.97 -25.41 -9.69
C ASN A 431 -15.45 -25.37 -10.09
N ILE A 432 -15.77 -24.47 -11.02
CA ILE A 432 -17.09 -24.43 -11.63
C ILE A 432 -17.16 -25.56 -12.68
N PRO A 433 -18.22 -26.39 -12.69
CA PRO A 433 -18.38 -27.42 -13.71
C PRO A 433 -18.31 -26.85 -15.13
N GLU A 434 -17.76 -27.62 -16.08
CA GLU A 434 -17.82 -27.27 -17.51
C GLU A 434 -19.28 -27.12 -17.97
N PRO A 435 -19.55 -26.29 -18.99
CA PRO A 435 -20.89 -26.19 -19.57
C PRO A 435 -21.41 -27.58 -19.95
N ASP A 436 -22.62 -27.91 -19.50
CA ASP A 436 -23.30 -29.13 -19.86
C ASP A 436 -24.53 -28.82 -20.74
N GLY A 437 -25.26 -29.85 -21.15
CA GLY A 437 -26.45 -29.67 -21.98
C GLY A 437 -27.59 -28.90 -21.29
N GLU A 438 -27.46 -28.57 -20.00
CA GLU A 438 -28.48 -27.90 -19.18
C GLU A 438 -28.03 -26.50 -18.71
N ALA A 439 -26.74 -26.29 -18.41
CA ALA A 439 -26.15 -25.01 -18.01
C ALA A 439 -25.19 -24.48 -19.10
N HIS A 440 -25.64 -23.46 -19.83
CA HIS A 440 -24.92 -22.93 -21.00
C HIS A 440 -24.14 -21.66 -20.69
N THR A 441 -24.68 -20.78 -19.85
CA THR A 441 -24.04 -19.54 -19.43
C THR A 441 -23.27 -19.73 -18.12
N LEU A 442 -22.30 -18.86 -17.84
CA LEU A 442 -21.57 -18.88 -16.57
C LEU A 442 -22.50 -18.65 -15.37
N ARG A 443 -23.55 -17.84 -15.54
CA ARG A 443 -24.60 -17.69 -14.52
C ARG A 443 -25.25 -19.04 -14.21
N GLU A 444 -25.76 -19.75 -15.22
CA GLU A 444 -26.44 -21.03 -15.02
C GLU A 444 -25.51 -22.06 -14.37
N ARG A 445 -24.25 -22.12 -14.81
CA ARG A 445 -23.21 -23.00 -14.22
C ARG A 445 -22.96 -22.66 -12.75
N LEU A 446 -22.90 -21.37 -12.41
CA LEU A 446 -22.68 -20.92 -11.05
C LEU A 446 -23.92 -21.15 -10.16
N GLU A 447 -25.13 -20.95 -10.69
CA GLU A 447 -26.38 -21.29 -9.99
C GLU A 447 -26.47 -22.80 -9.69
N GLN A 448 -26.07 -23.65 -10.63
CA GLN A 448 -25.96 -25.10 -10.41
C GLN A 448 -24.91 -25.41 -9.34
N HIS A 449 -23.74 -24.77 -9.38
CA HIS A 449 -22.69 -24.94 -8.37
C HIS A 449 -23.17 -24.53 -6.97
N ARG A 450 -23.92 -23.43 -6.86
CA ARG A 450 -24.48 -22.90 -5.61
C ARG A 450 -25.62 -23.74 -5.04
N ALA A 451 -26.12 -24.74 -5.76
CA ALA A 451 -27.08 -25.69 -5.21
C ALA A 451 -26.45 -26.56 -4.10
N ASP A 452 -25.12 -26.64 -4.03
CA ASP A 452 -24.42 -27.25 -2.90
C ASP A 452 -24.51 -26.35 -1.64
N PRO A 453 -25.07 -26.86 -0.52
CA PRO A 453 -25.14 -26.11 0.73
C PRO A 453 -23.78 -25.61 1.25
N ALA A 454 -22.67 -26.26 0.91
CA ALA A 454 -21.33 -25.84 1.30
C ALA A 454 -20.88 -24.56 0.57
N CYS A 455 -21.39 -24.31 -0.64
CA CYS A 455 -21.04 -23.15 -1.46
C CYS A 455 -22.07 -22.02 -1.32
N ALA A 456 -23.34 -22.35 -1.08
CA ALA A 456 -24.46 -21.41 -1.09
C ALA A 456 -24.28 -20.19 -0.17
N GLY A 457 -23.70 -20.38 1.02
CA GLY A 457 -23.56 -19.34 2.05
C GLY A 457 -22.72 -18.16 1.58
N CYS A 458 -21.47 -18.41 1.16
CA CYS A 458 -20.58 -17.34 0.71
C CYS A 458 -21.02 -16.79 -0.65
N HIS A 459 -21.45 -17.66 -1.57
CA HIS A 459 -21.85 -17.27 -2.92
C HIS A 459 -23.12 -16.42 -2.98
N ALA A 460 -24.03 -16.56 -2.02
CA ALA A 460 -25.18 -15.65 -1.87
C ALA A 460 -24.77 -14.19 -1.65
N PHE A 461 -23.58 -13.96 -1.11
CA PHE A 461 -23.08 -12.64 -0.78
C PHE A 461 -22.20 -12.02 -1.87
N ILE A 462 -21.40 -12.85 -2.56
CA ILE A 462 -20.41 -12.40 -3.55
C ILE A 462 -20.91 -12.47 -4.99
N ASP A 463 -21.68 -13.49 -5.39
CA ASP A 463 -22.03 -13.63 -6.81
C ASP A 463 -23.04 -12.60 -7.31
N PRO A 464 -24.08 -12.21 -6.55
CA PRO A 464 -25.07 -11.23 -7.03
C PRO A 464 -24.48 -9.89 -7.50
N PRO A 465 -23.57 -9.21 -6.76
CA PRO A 465 -22.92 -8.01 -7.27
C PRO A 465 -21.93 -8.32 -8.40
N GLY A 466 -21.42 -9.56 -8.48
CA GLY A 466 -20.54 -10.03 -9.55
C GLY A 466 -21.24 -10.22 -10.91
N PHE A 467 -22.49 -10.67 -10.91
CA PHE A 467 -23.25 -10.91 -12.14
C PHE A 467 -23.52 -9.63 -12.94
N LEU A 468 -23.51 -8.47 -12.27
CA LEU A 468 -23.72 -7.15 -12.86
C LEU A 468 -22.71 -6.80 -13.95
N PHE A 469 -21.58 -7.50 -13.98
CA PHE A 469 -20.50 -7.30 -14.95
C PHE A 469 -20.49 -8.33 -16.08
N GLU A 470 -21.41 -9.28 -16.15
CA GLU A 470 -21.26 -10.45 -17.06
C GLU A 470 -21.29 -10.12 -18.55
N HIS A 471 -21.87 -8.98 -18.92
CA HIS A 471 -21.74 -8.43 -20.26
C HIS A 471 -20.29 -8.06 -20.64
N PHE A 472 -19.33 -8.09 -19.72
CA PHE A 472 -17.92 -7.87 -20.00
C PHE A 472 -17.11 -9.17 -19.94
N ASP A 473 -16.38 -9.49 -21.01
CA ASP A 473 -15.47 -10.64 -21.08
C ASP A 473 -14.22 -10.48 -20.20
N SER A 474 -13.31 -11.47 -20.22
CA SER A 474 -12.10 -11.51 -19.38
C SER A 474 -11.00 -10.51 -19.75
N ILE A 475 -11.15 -9.79 -20.87
CA ILE A 475 -10.31 -8.64 -21.24
C ILE A 475 -11.11 -7.35 -21.30
N GLY A 476 -12.35 -7.40 -20.80
CA GLY A 476 -13.25 -6.27 -20.66
C GLY A 476 -14.03 -5.89 -21.91
N ASN A 477 -14.02 -6.63 -23.03
CA ASN A 477 -14.93 -6.33 -24.15
C ASN A 477 -16.38 -6.56 -23.76
N TYR A 478 -17.28 -5.77 -24.34
CA TYR A 478 -18.71 -5.98 -24.17
C TYR A 478 -19.22 -7.13 -25.05
N ARG A 479 -20.14 -7.94 -24.53
CA ARG A 479 -20.78 -9.08 -25.18
C ARG A 479 -22.23 -9.22 -24.73
N ASP A 480 -23.11 -9.60 -25.66
CA ASP A 480 -24.52 -9.92 -25.36
C ASP A 480 -24.77 -11.42 -25.17
N LEU A 481 -23.81 -12.25 -25.61
CA LEU A 481 -23.94 -13.70 -25.62
C LEU A 481 -22.81 -14.37 -24.83
N ASP A 482 -23.16 -15.43 -24.12
CA ASP A 482 -22.27 -16.39 -23.49
C ASP A 482 -22.54 -17.79 -24.05
N ASN A 483 -21.52 -18.43 -24.63
CA ASN A 483 -21.67 -19.69 -25.37
C ASN A 483 -22.81 -19.68 -26.42
N GLY A 484 -23.11 -18.52 -27.00
CA GLY A 484 -24.19 -18.33 -27.98
C GLY A 484 -25.58 -18.09 -27.39
N TYR A 485 -25.71 -18.04 -26.06
CA TYR A 485 -26.96 -17.79 -25.34
C TYR A 485 -26.98 -16.36 -24.76
N PRO A 486 -28.16 -15.70 -24.69
CA PRO A 486 -28.27 -14.36 -24.11
C PRO A 486 -27.76 -14.29 -22.68
N ILE A 487 -27.00 -13.25 -22.38
CA ILE A 487 -26.53 -12.96 -21.01
C ILE A 487 -27.66 -12.29 -20.23
N ASP A 488 -27.92 -12.81 -19.03
CA ASP A 488 -28.59 -12.08 -17.96
C ASP A 488 -27.51 -11.53 -17.02
N ALA A 489 -27.38 -10.20 -16.98
CA ALA A 489 -26.47 -9.49 -16.08
C ALA A 489 -27.19 -8.90 -14.85
N SER A 490 -28.50 -9.16 -14.65
CA SER A 490 -29.22 -8.63 -13.50
C SER A 490 -28.73 -9.20 -12.18
N GLY A 491 -28.62 -8.38 -11.14
CA GLY A 491 -28.08 -8.82 -9.86
C GLY A 491 -28.68 -8.00 -8.72
N GLU A 492 -27.99 -8.03 -7.58
CA GLU A 492 -28.36 -7.21 -6.43
C GLU A 492 -27.13 -6.87 -5.60
N LEU A 493 -27.25 -5.78 -4.84
CA LEU A 493 -26.37 -5.45 -3.73
C LEU A 493 -27.24 -5.37 -2.47
N ASP A 494 -27.00 -6.27 -1.51
CA ASP A 494 -27.71 -6.32 -0.22
C ASP A 494 -29.25 -6.36 -0.36
N GLY A 495 -29.75 -7.13 -1.35
CA GLY A 495 -31.17 -7.27 -1.63
C GLY A 495 -31.77 -6.17 -2.51
N ALA A 496 -31.01 -5.12 -2.85
CA ALA A 496 -31.44 -4.09 -3.79
C ALA A 496 -31.19 -4.55 -5.24
N PRO A 497 -32.23 -4.74 -6.08
CA PRO A 497 -32.07 -5.23 -7.44
C PRO A 497 -31.42 -4.19 -8.36
N LEU A 498 -30.52 -4.64 -9.23
CA LEU A 498 -29.75 -3.81 -10.16
C LEU A 498 -29.73 -4.48 -11.55
N ALA A 499 -29.80 -3.71 -12.63
CA ALA A 499 -29.85 -4.27 -13.99
C ALA A 499 -28.47 -4.53 -14.59
N GLY A 500 -27.41 -3.90 -14.08
CA GLY A 500 -26.05 -4.11 -14.54
C GLY A 500 -25.02 -3.21 -13.85
N ALA A 501 -23.79 -3.23 -14.36
CA ALA A 501 -22.63 -2.59 -13.73
C ALA A 501 -22.77 -1.08 -13.51
N ARG A 502 -23.52 -0.37 -14.36
CA ARG A 502 -23.73 1.09 -14.19
C ARG A 502 -24.66 1.40 -13.02
N ASP A 503 -25.74 0.64 -12.85
CA ASP A 503 -26.63 0.79 -11.71
C ASP A 503 -25.87 0.52 -10.39
N LEU A 504 -24.94 -0.45 -10.39
CA LEU A 504 -24.07 -0.69 -9.24
C LEU A 504 -23.14 0.50 -8.95
N ALA A 505 -22.51 1.05 -9.99
CA ALA A 505 -21.67 2.24 -9.87
C ALA A 505 -22.44 3.42 -9.25
N ASP A 506 -23.66 3.67 -9.71
CA ASP A 506 -24.52 4.73 -9.18
C ASP A 506 -24.93 4.44 -7.72
N ALA A 507 -25.27 3.19 -7.39
CA ALA A 507 -25.58 2.79 -6.02
C ALA A 507 -24.39 2.95 -5.06
N LEU A 508 -23.18 2.61 -5.51
CA LEU A 508 -21.95 2.73 -4.71
C LEU A 508 -21.52 4.18 -4.50
N ALA A 509 -21.82 5.09 -5.43
CA ALA A 509 -21.43 6.50 -5.30
C ALA A 509 -22.04 7.16 -4.05
N ASP A 510 -23.26 6.77 -3.67
CA ASP A 510 -23.97 7.28 -2.50
C ASP A 510 -23.82 6.40 -1.25
N ASP A 511 -23.16 5.24 -1.36
CA ASP A 511 -22.97 4.32 -0.25
C ASP A 511 -21.87 4.82 0.71
N LYS A 512 -22.24 5.08 1.97
CA LYS A 512 -21.32 5.54 3.03
C LYS A 512 -20.15 4.58 3.24
N ARG A 513 -20.35 3.28 2.98
CA ARG A 513 -19.31 2.25 3.14
C ARG A 513 -18.13 2.48 2.18
N VAL A 514 -18.35 3.09 1.01
CA VAL A 514 -17.27 3.40 0.06
C VAL A 514 -16.31 4.44 0.64
N ALA A 515 -16.85 5.54 1.19
CA ALA A 515 -16.05 6.56 1.84
C ALA A 515 -15.33 6.00 3.08
N ARG A 516 -16.06 5.26 3.93
CA ARG A 516 -15.50 4.56 5.09
C ARG A 516 -14.35 3.62 4.71
N CYS A 517 -14.52 2.86 3.63
CA CYS A 517 -13.51 1.93 3.17
C CYS A 517 -12.24 2.67 2.71
N MET A 518 -12.38 3.76 1.96
CA MET A 518 -11.24 4.58 1.54
C MET A 518 -10.46 5.13 2.75
N VAL A 519 -11.15 5.67 3.77
CA VAL A 519 -10.53 6.16 5.00
C VAL A 519 -9.83 5.03 5.76
N THR A 520 -10.47 3.86 5.85
CA THR A 520 -9.90 2.67 6.51
C THR A 520 -8.64 2.18 5.79
N GLN A 521 -8.63 2.16 4.46
CA GLN A 521 -7.47 1.73 3.68
C GLN A 521 -6.32 2.74 3.76
N LEU A 522 -6.61 4.04 3.81
CA LEU A 522 -5.62 5.08 4.11
C LEU A 522 -5.00 4.89 5.50
N TYR A 523 -5.84 4.60 6.50
CA TYR A 523 -5.39 4.27 7.86
C TYR A 523 -4.45 3.06 7.85
N ARG A 524 -4.89 1.94 7.26
CA ARG A 524 -4.13 0.69 7.17
C ARG A 524 -2.78 0.87 6.47
N ASN A 525 -2.76 1.60 5.36
CA ASN A 525 -1.54 1.90 4.63
C ASN A 525 -0.54 2.67 5.50
N THR A 526 -1.03 3.65 6.27
CA THR A 526 -0.21 4.52 7.11
C THR A 526 0.30 3.81 8.36
N ALA A 527 -0.60 3.13 9.08
CA ALA A 527 -0.29 2.39 10.30
C ALA A 527 0.59 1.16 10.05
N GLY A 528 0.60 0.64 8.82
CA GLY A 528 1.31 -0.59 8.48
C GLY A 528 0.68 -1.83 9.12
N ARG A 529 -0.62 -1.79 9.43
CA ARG A 529 -1.37 -2.93 9.95
C ARG A 529 -2.88 -2.73 9.76
N LEU A 530 -3.64 -3.78 10.04
CA LEU A 530 -5.09 -3.67 10.16
C LEU A 530 -5.46 -2.86 11.41
N GLU A 531 -6.59 -2.15 11.33
CA GLU A 531 -7.18 -1.43 12.45
C GLU A 531 -7.77 -2.38 13.49
N LEU A 532 -7.63 -1.99 14.75
CA LEU A 532 -8.18 -2.64 15.92
C LEU A 532 -9.53 -2.00 16.29
N PRO A 533 -10.39 -2.71 17.05
CA PRO A 533 -11.70 -2.17 17.45
C PRO A 533 -11.63 -0.81 18.14
N GLY A 534 -10.64 -0.58 19.00
CA GLY A 534 -10.45 0.68 19.73
C GLY A 534 -10.08 1.87 18.84
N GLU A 535 -9.56 1.63 17.63
CA GLU A 535 -9.14 2.69 16.70
C GLU A 535 -10.28 3.19 15.81
N ARG A 536 -11.35 2.39 15.68
CA ARG A 536 -12.50 2.67 14.81
C ARG A 536 -13.18 4.02 15.12
N PRO A 537 -13.34 4.46 16.38
CA PRO A 537 -13.89 5.78 16.67
C PRO A 537 -13.06 6.93 16.07
N GLY A 538 -11.74 6.82 16.08
CA GLY A 538 -10.85 7.83 15.46
C GLY A 538 -10.92 7.83 13.94
N ILE A 539 -10.98 6.64 13.33
CA ILE A 539 -11.18 6.47 11.87
C ILE A 539 -12.54 7.06 11.45
N LYS A 540 -13.59 6.82 12.24
CA LYS A 540 -14.94 7.36 12.00
C LYS A 540 -14.98 8.90 12.09
N ALA A 541 -14.21 9.50 12.99
CA ALA A 541 -14.12 10.97 13.07
C ALA A 541 -13.52 11.56 11.78
N VAL A 542 -12.51 10.91 11.21
CA VAL A 542 -11.93 11.30 9.91
C VAL A 542 -12.92 11.10 8.76
N GLU A 543 -13.69 10.00 8.79
CA GLU A 543 -14.78 9.77 7.82
C GLU A 543 -15.83 10.89 7.85
N ASP A 544 -16.22 11.35 9.04
CA ASP A 544 -17.19 12.43 9.20
C ASP A 544 -16.68 13.76 8.64
N GLU A 545 -15.41 14.11 8.88
CA GLU A 545 -14.79 15.30 8.30
C GLU A 545 -14.66 15.18 6.78
N PHE A 546 -14.30 13.99 6.28
CA PHE A 546 -14.25 13.71 4.85
C PHE A 546 -15.62 13.91 4.18
N ALA A 547 -16.70 13.40 4.78
CA ALA A 547 -18.06 13.63 4.30
C ALA A 547 -18.45 15.11 4.35
N ALA A 548 -18.14 15.81 5.45
CA ALA A 548 -18.40 17.25 5.60
C ALA A 548 -17.64 18.10 4.57
N SER A 549 -16.49 17.63 4.08
CA SER A 549 -15.70 18.28 3.04
C SER A 549 -16.26 18.12 1.62
N GLY A 550 -17.35 17.36 1.44
CA GLY A 550 -17.86 16.99 0.13
C GLY A 550 -17.04 15.89 -0.56
N TYR A 551 -16.40 15.01 0.25
CA TYR A 551 -15.59 13.89 -0.23
C TYR A 551 -14.40 14.30 -1.12
N ARG A 552 -13.78 15.44 -0.82
CA ARG A 552 -12.57 15.91 -1.50
C ARG A 552 -11.36 15.19 -0.93
N TYR A 553 -10.63 14.45 -1.78
CA TYR A 553 -9.51 13.60 -1.32
C TYR A 553 -8.38 14.40 -0.66
N ARG A 554 -8.12 15.63 -1.12
CA ARG A 554 -7.16 16.54 -0.47
C ARG A 554 -7.55 16.82 0.99
N GLU A 555 -8.82 17.09 1.25
CA GLU A 555 -9.32 17.33 2.60
C GLU A 555 -9.31 16.06 3.45
N LEU A 556 -9.52 14.87 2.86
CA LEU A 556 -9.31 13.60 3.57
C LEU A 556 -7.89 13.49 4.11
N LEU A 557 -6.87 13.79 3.30
CA LEU A 557 -5.47 13.74 3.74
C LEU A 557 -5.21 14.73 4.88
N LEU A 558 -5.73 15.96 4.78
CA LEU A 558 -5.58 16.99 5.81
C LEU A 558 -6.29 16.65 7.12
N ALA A 559 -7.53 16.16 7.04
CA ALA A 559 -8.29 15.65 8.18
C ALA A 559 -7.55 14.49 8.85
N PHE A 560 -7.03 13.55 8.05
CA PHE A 560 -6.33 12.39 8.57
C PHE A 560 -5.04 12.76 9.30
N VAL A 561 -4.16 13.57 8.70
CA VAL A 561 -2.86 13.90 9.32
C VAL A 561 -2.99 14.77 10.58
N THR A 562 -4.08 15.52 10.72
CA THR A 562 -4.37 16.31 11.93
C THR A 562 -5.15 15.53 12.99
N SER A 563 -5.71 14.38 12.63
CA SER A 563 -6.47 13.53 13.55
C SER A 563 -5.64 12.98 14.71
N GLU A 564 -6.33 12.62 15.79
CA GLU A 564 -5.73 11.91 16.92
C GLU A 564 -5.15 10.55 16.50
N ALA A 565 -5.80 9.86 15.55
CA ALA A 565 -5.38 8.57 15.00
C ALA A 565 -4.03 8.64 14.27
N PHE A 566 -3.65 9.80 13.74
CA PHE A 566 -2.35 9.99 13.11
C PHE A 566 -1.26 10.43 14.10
N ARG A 567 -1.64 11.17 15.16
CA ARG A 567 -0.73 11.86 16.08
C ARG A 567 -0.43 11.09 17.37
N THR A 568 -1.16 10.01 17.65
CA THR A 568 -1.02 9.23 18.87
C THR A 568 -0.73 7.77 18.59
N VAL A 569 -0.17 7.09 19.59
CA VAL A 569 0.20 5.67 19.57
C VAL A 569 0.02 5.09 20.97
N ALA A 570 -0.30 3.80 21.07
CA ALA A 570 -0.31 3.14 22.37
C ALA A 570 1.10 2.99 22.93
N THR A 571 1.20 2.85 24.24
CA THR A 571 2.43 2.46 24.91
C THR A 571 2.88 1.09 24.38
N PRO A 572 4.14 0.92 23.96
CA PRO A 572 4.66 -0.39 23.57
C PRO A 572 4.46 -1.38 24.71
N GLU A 573 3.81 -2.52 24.44
CA GLU A 573 3.87 -3.65 25.37
C GLU A 573 5.33 -4.16 25.44
N ASP A 574 5.75 -4.72 26.58
CA ASP A 574 7.08 -5.32 26.71
C ASP A 574 7.22 -6.43 25.64
N LEU A 575 7.94 -6.12 24.54
CA LEU A 575 8.17 -7.00 23.38
C LEU A 575 8.96 -8.27 23.74
#